data_AF-A0A2Y4X6L5-F1
#
_entry.id   AF-A0A2Y4X6L5-F1
#
_cell.length_a   1.000
_cell.length_b   1.000
_cell.length_c   1.000
_cell.angle_alpha   90.00
_cell.angle_beta   90.00
_cell.angle_gamma   90.00
#
_symmetry.space_group_name_H-M   'P 1'
#
loop_
_entity.id
_entity.type
_entity.pdbx_description
1 polymer ?
#
loop_
_entity_poly.entity_id
_entity_poly.type
_entity_poly.pdbx_seq_one_letter_code
_entity_poly.pdbx_strand_id
1 'polypeptide(L)'
;MAWLHTLIMVGGGLYLCWMGYQMLRGALKKEAVSAPAPQVELAKSGRSFLKGLLTNLANPKAIIYFGSVFSLFVGDNVGTTERWGIFALIIVETLAWFTVVASLFALPQMRRGYQRLAKWIDGFAGALFAGFGIHLIISR
;
A
#
# COMPACT_ATOMS: atom_id res chain seq x y z
N MET A 1 11.64 -26.59 -5.54
CA MET A 1 12.81 -26.61 -4.63
C MET A 1 12.35 -26.24 -3.23
N ALA A 2 12.30 -27.19 -2.29
CA ALA A 2 11.78 -26.97 -0.93
C ALA A 2 12.51 -25.84 -0.19
N TRP A 3 13.84 -25.76 -0.34
CA TRP A 3 14.66 -24.71 0.28
C TRP A 3 14.30 -23.29 -0.17
N LEU A 4 13.90 -23.12 -1.44
CA LEU A 4 13.54 -21.80 -2.00
C LEU A 4 12.21 -21.34 -1.44
N HIS A 5 11.23 -22.24 -1.36
CA HIS A 5 9.94 -21.95 -0.72
C HIS A 5 10.15 -21.51 0.74
N THR A 6 10.93 -22.28 1.51
CA THR A 6 11.26 -21.93 2.90
C THR A 6 11.95 -20.56 3.00
N LEU A 7 12.91 -20.26 2.13
CA LEU A 7 13.62 -18.98 2.15
C LEU A 7 12.68 -17.80 1.85
N ILE A 8 11.83 -17.92 0.83
CA ILE A 8 10.83 -16.89 0.47
C ILE A 8 9.84 -16.69 1.63
N MET A 9 9.34 -17.79 2.18
CA MET A 9 8.38 -17.80 3.27
C MET A 9 9.01 -17.14 4.52
N VAL A 10 10.21 -17.57 4.94
CA VAL A 10 10.98 -17.01 6.08
C VAL A 10 11.29 -15.53 5.88
N GLY A 11 11.89 -15.16 4.75
CA GLY A 11 12.23 -13.78 4.43
C GLY A 11 11.00 -12.87 4.38
N GLY A 12 9.94 -13.30 3.72
CA GLY A 12 8.67 -12.56 3.65
C GLY A 12 8.04 -12.36 5.03
N GLY A 13 8.06 -13.40 5.88
CA GLY A 13 7.53 -13.33 7.23
C GLY A 13 8.31 -12.36 8.12
N LEU A 14 9.64 -12.42 8.07
CA LEU A 14 10.51 -11.47 8.80
C LEU A 14 10.29 -10.03 8.33
N TYR A 15 10.14 -9.82 7.02
CA TYR A 15 9.85 -8.50 6.46
C TYR A 15 8.50 -7.95 6.94
N LEU A 16 7.45 -8.78 6.97
CA LEU A 16 6.14 -8.40 7.51
C LEU A 16 6.21 -8.06 9.01
N CYS A 17 6.94 -8.84 9.80
CA CYS A 17 7.19 -8.52 11.22
C CYS A 17 7.94 -7.20 11.39
N TRP A 18 8.96 -6.94 10.57
CA TRP A 18 9.72 -5.69 10.60
C TRP A 18 8.85 -4.48 10.24
N MET A 19 8.00 -4.58 9.21
CA MET A 19 7.04 -3.53 8.87
C MET A 19 6.02 -3.33 9.99
N GLY A 20 5.46 -4.41 10.54
CA GLY A 20 4.52 -4.36 11.65
C GLY A 20 5.11 -3.66 12.88
N TYR A 21 6.36 -4.00 13.23
CA TYR A 21 7.10 -3.34 14.31
C TYR A 21 7.31 -1.84 14.05
N GLN A 22 7.69 -1.45 12.84
CA GLN A 22 7.86 -0.03 12.51
C GLN A 22 6.54 0.76 12.63
N MET A 23 5.42 0.18 12.18
CA MET A 23 4.11 0.81 12.30
C MET A 23 3.66 0.94 13.76
N LEU A 24 3.83 -0.12 14.56
CA LEU A 24 3.54 -0.09 16.00
C LEU A 24 4.40 0.96 16.73
N ARG A 25 5.71 0.97 16.46
CA ARG A 25 6.63 1.97 17.03
C ARG A 25 6.26 3.38 16.60
N GLY A 26 5.87 3.58 15.35
CA GLY A 26 5.38 4.86 14.82
C GLY A 26 4.09 5.31 15.51
N ALA A 27 3.13 4.41 15.68
CA ALA A 27 1.87 4.67 16.39
C ALA A 27 2.10 5.07 17.86
N LEU A 28 3.04 4.41 18.55
CA LEU A 28 3.38 4.74 19.94
C LEU A 28 4.08 6.10 20.07
N LYS A 29 4.92 6.47 19.10
CA LYS A 29 5.61 7.77 19.06
C LYS A 29 4.74 8.93 18.59
N LYS A 30 3.60 8.66 17.95
CA LYS A 30 2.62 9.70 17.62
C LYS A 30 1.99 10.19 18.92
N GLU A 31 2.49 11.31 19.42
CA GLU A 31 1.78 12.11 20.41
C GLU A 31 0.44 12.57 19.82
N ALA A 32 -0.54 12.83 20.69
CA ALA A 32 -1.80 13.46 20.30
C ALA A 32 -1.51 14.93 19.95
N VAL A 33 -0.87 15.17 18.79
CA VAL A 33 -0.46 16.51 18.40
C VAL A 33 -1.71 17.27 17.96
N SER A 34 -2.22 18.13 18.84
CA SER A 34 -2.98 19.33 18.48
C SER A 34 -2.06 20.35 17.77
N ALA A 35 -1.29 19.90 16.77
CA ALA A 35 -0.50 20.80 15.95
C ALA A 35 -1.46 21.61 15.09
N PRO A 36 -1.19 22.91 14.87
CA PRO A 36 -1.93 23.69 13.88
C PRO A 36 -1.92 22.91 12.57
N ALA A 37 -3.09 22.75 11.96
CA ALA A 37 -3.20 22.06 10.68
C ALA A 37 -2.19 22.70 9.72
N PRO A 38 -1.24 21.92 9.16
CA PRO A 38 -0.26 22.49 8.24
C PRO A 38 -1.03 23.16 7.12
N GLN A 39 -0.82 24.46 6.95
CA GLN A 39 -1.41 25.21 5.84
C GLN A 39 -0.97 24.50 4.58
N VAL A 40 -1.94 24.00 3.82
CA VAL A 40 -1.68 23.41 2.52
C VAL A 40 -1.37 24.58 1.61
N GLU A 41 -0.08 24.92 1.48
CA GLU A 41 0.33 25.64 0.29
C GLU A 41 0.01 24.73 -0.90
N LEU A 42 -0.88 25.22 -1.77
CA LEU A 42 -1.05 24.63 -3.09
C LEU A 42 0.34 24.49 -3.67
N ALA A 43 0.75 23.24 -3.96
CA ALA A 43 2.04 22.99 -4.57
C ALA A 43 2.08 23.79 -5.87
N LYS A 44 2.84 24.90 -5.90
CA LYS A 44 2.98 25.80 -7.06
C LYS A 44 3.62 25.10 -8.27
N SER A 45 3.94 23.81 -8.16
CA SER A 45 4.72 23.04 -9.12
C SER A 45 4.20 21.60 -9.19
N GLY A 46 4.12 21.04 -10.41
CA GLY A 46 3.85 19.62 -10.68
C GLY A 46 4.84 18.63 -10.04
N ARG A 47 5.88 19.12 -9.35
CA ARG A 47 6.84 18.32 -8.58
C ARG A 47 6.19 17.40 -7.54
N SER A 48 5.13 17.84 -6.86
CA SER A 48 4.44 17.00 -5.87
C SER A 48 3.73 15.81 -6.53
N PHE A 49 3.11 16.04 -7.69
CA PHE A 49 2.52 14.98 -8.52
C PHE A 49 3.59 14.00 -9.00
N LEU A 50 4.68 14.50 -9.57
CA LEU A 50 5.76 13.65 -10.08
C LEU A 50 6.42 12.84 -8.96
N LYS A 51 6.63 13.43 -7.77
CA LYS A 51 7.16 12.71 -6.61
C LYS A 51 6.22 11.60 -6.17
N GLY A 52 4.91 11.86 -6.09
CA GLY A 52 3.91 10.84 -5.78
C GLY A 52 3.88 9.72 -6.81
N LEU A 53 3.87 10.07 -8.10
CA LEU A 53 3.89 9.13 -9.22
C LEU A 53 5.14 8.24 -9.19
N LEU A 54 6.33 8.83 -9.05
CA LEU A 54 7.59 8.07 -8.98
C LEU A 54 7.66 7.19 -7.74
N THR A 55 7.18 7.67 -6.58
CA THR A 55 7.14 6.85 -5.36
C THR A 55 6.23 5.63 -5.53
N ASN A 56 5.11 5.79 -6.24
CA ASN A 56 4.18 4.70 -6.52
C ASN A 56 4.76 3.71 -7.55
N LEU A 57 5.30 4.22 -8.67
CA LEU A 57 5.93 3.40 -9.72
C LEU A 57 7.15 2.62 -9.20
N ALA A 58 7.92 3.22 -8.28
CA ALA A 58 9.07 2.57 -7.66
C ALA A 58 8.69 1.51 -6.61
N ASN A 59 7.40 1.25 -6.36
CA ASN A 59 6.96 0.26 -5.38
C ASN A 59 7.03 -1.17 -5.98
N PRO A 60 8.06 -1.97 -5.67
CA PRO A 60 8.21 -3.31 -6.25
C PRO A 60 7.07 -4.25 -5.84
N LYS A 61 6.36 -3.94 -4.74
CA LYS A 61 5.25 -4.77 -4.23
C LYS A 61 4.09 -4.84 -5.23
N ALA A 62 3.83 -3.76 -5.96
CA ALA A 62 2.73 -3.72 -6.93
C ALA A 62 2.99 -4.68 -8.10
N ILE A 63 4.21 -4.65 -8.66
CA ILE A 63 4.62 -5.52 -9.77
C ILE A 63 4.54 -6.99 -9.35
N ILE A 64 5.04 -7.33 -8.16
CA ILE A 64 5.00 -8.71 -7.65
C ILE A 64 3.54 -9.15 -7.46
N TYR A 65 2.69 -8.34 -6.82
CA TYR A 65 1.28 -8.69 -6.57
C TYR A 65 0.50 -8.89 -7.87
N PHE A 66 0.50 -7.89 -8.75
CA PHE A 66 -0.26 -7.96 -10.00
C PHE A 66 0.30 -9.04 -10.92
N GLY A 67 1.63 -9.19 -11.00
CA GLY A 67 2.25 -10.28 -11.75
C GLY A 67 1.80 -11.66 -11.27
N SER A 68 1.81 -11.90 -9.96
CA SER A 68 1.33 -13.15 -9.38
C SER A 68 -0.16 -13.39 -9.64
N VAL A 69 -1.03 -12.40 -9.42
CA VAL A 69 -2.47 -12.56 -9.63
C VAL A 69 -2.77 -12.80 -11.11
N PHE A 70 -2.27 -11.97 -12.02
CA PHE A 70 -2.57 -12.12 -13.44
C PHE A 70 -1.96 -13.38 -14.05
N SER A 71 -0.83 -13.89 -13.53
CA SER A 71 -0.28 -15.17 -13.99
C SER A 71 -1.24 -16.35 -13.80
N LEU A 72 -2.17 -16.26 -12.83
CA LEU A 72 -3.16 -17.31 -12.57
C LEU A 72 -4.42 -17.18 -13.43
N PHE A 73 -4.78 -15.96 -13.84
CA PHE A 73 -6.06 -15.68 -14.51
C PHE A 73 -5.91 -15.34 -16.00
N VAL A 74 -4.75 -14.86 -16.43
CA VAL A 74 -4.47 -14.43 -17.81
C VAL A 74 -3.49 -15.43 -18.44
N GLY A 75 -4.04 -16.53 -18.93
CA GLY A 75 -3.30 -17.55 -19.69
C GLY A 75 -3.46 -17.41 -21.20
N ASP A 76 -3.02 -18.44 -21.93
CA ASP A 76 -3.06 -18.47 -23.41
C ASP A 76 -4.49 -18.45 -23.98
N ASN A 77 -5.49 -18.80 -23.16
CA ASN A 77 -6.90 -18.79 -23.53
C ASN A 77 -7.52 -17.38 -23.59
N VAL A 78 -6.79 -16.34 -23.17
CA VAL A 78 -7.26 -14.95 -23.21
C VAL A 78 -6.79 -14.29 -24.50
N GLY A 79 -7.75 -13.96 -25.37
CA GLY A 79 -7.49 -13.29 -26.64
C GLY A 79 -6.89 -11.89 -26.48
N THR A 80 -6.35 -11.37 -27.58
CA THR A 80 -5.65 -10.07 -27.59
C THR A 80 -6.57 -8.93 -27.18
N THR A 81 -7.83 -8.94 -27.61
CA THR A 81 -8.81 -7.90 -27.28
C THR A 81 -9.13 -7.88 -25.79
N GLU A 82 -9.31 -9.06 -25.19
CA GLU A 82 -9.58 -9.22 -23.76
C GLU A 82 -8.38 -8.76 -22.93
N ARG A 83 -7.15 -9.06 -23.36
CA ARG A 83 -5.92 -8.56 -22.71
C ARG A 83 -5.86 -7.04 -22.68
N TRP A 84 -6.16 -6.37 -23.79
CA TRP A 84 -6.23 -4.90 -23.83
C TRP A 84 -7.39 -4.35 -23.00
N GLY A 85 -8.53 -5.06 -22.98
CA GLY A 85 -9.67 -4.71 -22.12
C GLY A 85 -9.33 -4.76 -20.63
N ILE A 86 -8.66 -5.83 -20.19
CA ILE A 86 -8.18 -5.97 -18.80
C ILE A 86 -7.18 -4.87 -18.48
N PHE A 87 -6.22 -4.59 -19.37
CA PHE A 87 -5.24 -3.53 -19.17
C PHE A 87 -5.91 -2.15 -19.01
N ALA A 88 -6.85 -1.80 -19.89
CA ALA A 88 -7.59 -0.56 -19.82
C ALA A 88 -8.44 -0.48 -18.54
N LEU A 89 -9.10 -1.58 -18.15
CA LEU A 89 -9.90 -1.65 -16.94
C LEU A 89 -9.06 -1.37 -15.69
N ILE A 90 -7.88 -1.98 -15.57
CA ILE A 90 -6.97 -1.76 -14.44
C ILE A 90 -6.57 -0.28 -14.38
N ILE A 91 -6.20 0.32 -15.52
CA ILE A 91 -5.83 1.75 -15.56
C ILE A 91 -6.99 2.63 -15.09
N VAL A 92 -8.18 2.41 -15.63
CA VAL A 92 -9.36 3.22 -15.31
C VAL A 92 -9.78 3.03 -13.85
N GLU A 93 -9.84 1.79 -13.37
CA GLU A 93 -10.21 1.46 -12.00
C GLU A 93 -9.20 2.05 -11.00
N THR A 94 -7.90 1.90 -11.26
CA THR A 94 -6.84 2.46 -10.43
C THR A 94 -6.91 4.00 -10.42
N LEU A 95 -7.03 4.65 -11.60
CA LEU A 95 -7.14 6.11 -11.68
C LEU A 95 -8.40 6.62 -10.98
N ALA A 96 -9.55 5.98 -11.18
CA ALA A 96 -10.80 6.37 -10.55
C ALA A 96 -10.69 6.24 -9.02
N TRP A 97 -10.21 5.10 -8.53
CA TRP A 97 -10.04 4.86 -7.10
C TRP A 97 -9.10 5.86 -6.44
N PHE A 98 -7.89 6.05 -6.99
CA PHE A 98 -6.94 7.00 -6.43
C PHE A 98 -7.39 8.45 -6.56
N THR A 99 -8.15 8.81 -7.60
CA THR A 99 -8.74 10.16 -7.73
C THR A 99 -9.79 10.39 -6.64
N VAL A 100 -10.65 9.41 -6.38
CA VAL A 100 -11.63 9.48 -5.28
C VAL A 100 -10.91 9.64 -3.94
N VAL A 101 -9.94 8.78 -3.65
CA VAL A 101 -9.16 8.87 -2.40
C VAL A 101 -8.44 10.22 -2.30
N ALA A 102 -7.77 10.69 -3.36
CA ALA A 102 -7.08 11.98 -3.34
C ALA A 102 -8.04 13.15 -3.10
N SER A 103 -9.22 13.14 -3.75
CA SER A 103 -10.25 14.17 -3.60
C SER A 103 -10.84 14.18 -2.19
N LEU A 104 -11.09 12.99 -1.62
CA LEU A 104 -11.56 12.84 -0.25
C LEU A 104 -10.54 13.42 0.75
N PHE A 105 -9.26 13.09 0.59
CA PHE A 105 -8.20 13.56 1.48
C PHE A 105 -7.74 15.01 1.23
N ALA A 106 -8.16 15.62 0.12
CA ALA A 106 -8.01 17.05 -0.11
C ALA A 106 -8.89 17.89 0.83
N LEU A 107 -9.99 17.30 1.35
CA LEU A 107 -10.87 17.97 2.31
C LEU A 107 -10.19 18.10 3.69
N PRO A 108 -10.08 19.33 4.25
CA PRO A 108 -9.42 19.55 5.53
C PRO A 108 -10.03 18.76 6.70
N GLN A 109 -11.36 18.54 6.67
CA GLN A 109 -12.08 17.77 7.69
C GLN A 109 -11.68 16.29 7.65
N MET A 110 -11.63 15.68 6.46
CA MET A 110 -11.21 14.29 6.25
C MET A 110 -9.78 14.08 6.73
N ARG A 111 -8.88 14.99 6.35
CA ARG A 111 -7.46 14.92 6.75
C ARG A 111 -7.28 15.02 8.26
N ARG A 112 -7.99 15.93 8.94
CA ARG A 112 -7.96 16.06 10.40
C ARG A 112 -8.52 14.83 11.09
N GLY A 113 -9.63 14.28 10.60
CA GLY A 113 -10.20 13.03 11.08
C GLY A 113 -9.22 11.87 10.97
N TYR A 114 -8.62 11.70 9.79
CA TYR A 114 -7.58 10.70 9.56
C TYR A 114 -6.39 10.88 10.49
N GLN A 115 -5.87 12.11 10.67
CA GLN A 115 -4.73 12.35 11.56
C GLN A 115 -5.00 11.95 13.01
N ARG A 116 -6.24 12.16 13.51
CA ARG A 116 -6.64 11.71 14.86
C ARG A 116 -6.68 10.19 14.97
N LEU A 117 -7.16 9.51 13.93
CA LEU A 117 -7.26 8.05 13.89
C LEU A 117 -5.95 7.38 13.46
N ALA A 118 -4.98 8.12 12.90
CA ALA A 118 -3.78 7.57 12.27
C ALA A 118 -2.95 6.72 13.26
N LYS A 119 -2.93 7.07 14.54
CA LYS A 119 -2.30 6.26 15.58
C LYS A 119 -2.96 4.88 15.71
N TRP A 120 -4.29 4.83 15.71
CA TRP A 120 -5.05 3.59 15.81
C TRP A 120 -4.98 2.77 14.54
N ILE A 121 -5.07 3.42 13.37
CA ILE A 121 -4.94 2.77 12.06
C ILE A 121 -3.55 2.12 11.95
N ASP A 122 -2.48 2.86 12.25
CA ASP A 122 -1.11 2.33 12.20
C ASP A 122 -0.90 1.23 13.26
N GLY A 123 -1.49 1.38 14.44
CA GLY A 123 -1.41 0.37 15.49
C GLY A 123 -2.08 -0.95 15.09
N PHE A 124 -3.30 -0.86 14.58
CA PHE A 124 -4.06 -2.03 14.11
C PHE A 124 -3.40 -2.70 12.90
N ALA A 125 -3.02 -1.91 11.90
CA ALA A 125 -2.32 -2.43 10.74
C ALA A 125 -0.97 -3.04 11.14
N GLY A 126 -0.22 -2.39 12.03
CA GLY A 126 1.03 -2.94 12.56
C GLY A 126 0.86 -4.29 13.24
N ALA A 127 -0.20 -4.46 14.04
CA ALA A 127 -0.56 -5.73 14.66
C ALA A 127 -0.94 -6.80 13.62
N LEU A 128 -1.71 -6.46 12.59
CA LEU A 128 -2.05 -7.37 11.50
C LEU A 128 -0.82 -7.82 10.72
N PHE A 129 0.08 -6.89 10.36
CA PHE A 129 1.31 -7.20 9.62
C PHE A 129 2.23 -8.10 10.43
N ALA A 130 2.40 -7.83 11.74
CA ALA A 130 3.16 -8.70 12.63
C ALA A 130 2.49 -10.08 12.75
N GLY A 131 1.16 -10.12 12.92
CA GLY A 131 0.39 -11.36 12.99
C GLY A 131 0.50 -12.22 11.74
N PHE A 132 0.37 -11.62 10.55
CA PHE A 132 0.57 -12.32 9.27
C PHE A 132 2.02 -12.75 9.07
N GLY A 133 2.99 -11.95 9.48
CA GLY A 133 4.41 -12.33 9.45
C GLY A 133 4.67 -13.56 10.31
N ILE A 134 4.16 -13.58 11.55
CA ILE A 134 4.24 -14.71 12.47
C ILE A 134 3.49 -15.93 11.93
N HIS A 135 2.29 -15.74 11.41
CA HIS A 135 1.51 -16.82 10.83
C HIS A 135 2.26 -17.45 9.66
N LEU A 136 2.79 -16.65 8.75
CA LEU A 136 3.66 -17.12 7.67
C LEU A 136 4.84 -17.89 8.29
N ILE A 137 5.52 -17.33 9.33
CA ILE A 137 6.61 -17.92 10.18
C ILE A 137 6.32 -19.32 10.71
N ILE A 138 5.06 -19.71 10.81
CA ILE A 138 4.64 -20.99 11.38
C ILE A 138 4.01 -21.90 10.32
N SER A 139 3.26 -21.36 9.34
CA SER A 139 2.56 -22.14 8.29
C SER A 139 3.46 -22.52 7.09
N ARG A 140 4.72 -22.90 7.39
CA ARG A 140 5.94 -22.77 6.57
C ARG A 140 6.10 -23.62 5.29
#